data_AF-A0AA40D4A5-F1
#
_entry.id   AF-A0AA40D4A5-F1
#
_cell.length_a   1.000
_cell.length_b   1.000
_cell.length_c   1.000
_cell.angle_alpha   90.00
_cell.angle_beta   90.00
_cell.angle_gamma   90.00
#
_symmetry.space_group_name_H-M   'P 1'
#
loop_
_entity.id
_entity.type
_entity.pdbx_description
1 polymer ?
#
loop_
_entity_poly.entity_id
_entity_poly.type
_entity_poly.pdbx_seq_one_letter_code
_entity_poly.pdbx_strand_id
1 'polypeptide(L)'
;MSSNSNAEASAVPPQARSSWTSFLKSIASFNGDLSSMTAPPFILSSTSLVEFSSYWAEHPQLFVAPAHKEDPAERALAVLKWFLSTLKQQYASRSEKLGSEKKPLNPFLGELFLGKWEDAAGTTELVSEQVSHHPPVTAYSIWNDEHGVRLTGYCGQKASFSRTINVKQIGHAVLHIDAYDEDYLITLPSLHIEGLITGSPYVELNRQSYITSSSGYTAKIDYSGRGWISGKKNSFTASLYPHDKTEKDAIYTIDGQWTEAFTIKKKKDTVETYDARTNKTTPLTLAPVENQDELESRRAWQKVAVAIQAGDMDTTGREKSLIENQQRELRRVEKEEGREWQRRYFTRTDDFPVFEKLAARIQEPVEAEKTNGVWKFDPEKAAKYLSKATTAPSS
;
A
#
# COMPACT_ATOMS: atom_id res chain seq x y z
N MET A 1 25.15 20.74 -27.92
CA MET A 1 24.17 20.29 -26.91
C MET A 1 22.83 20.89 -27.27
N SER A 2 22.06 20.18 -28.10
CA SER A 2 20.72 20.59 -28.49
C SER A 2 19.76 19.84 -27.58
N SER A 3 19.18 20.50 -26.59
CA SER A 3 18.11 19.95 -25.77
C SER A 3 16.93 19.64 -26.69
N ASN A 4 16.60 18.37 -26.87
CA ASN A 4 15.39 17.94 -27.57
C ASN A 4 14.17 18.43 -26.76
N SER A 5 13.63 19.59 -27.15
CA SER A 5 12.41 20.19 -26.59
C SER A 5 11.13 19.41 -26.94
N ASN A 6 11.22 18.35 -27.76
CA ASN A 6 10.08 17.55 -28.21
C ASN A 6 9.59 16.48 -27.21
N ALA A 7 10.22 16.33 -26.04
CA ALA A 7 9.83 15.34 -25.04
C ALA A 7 9.03 15.90 -23.86
N GLU A 8 9.00 17.23 -23.67
CA GLU A 8 8.26 17.85 -22.57
C GLU A 8 6.75 17.76 -22.80
N ALA A 9 6.02 17.30 -21.78
CA ALA A 9 4.56 17.17 -21.81
C ALA A 9 3.99 16.37 -23.01
N SER A 10 4.77 15.43 -23.56
CA SER A 10 4.37 14.63 -24.73
C SER A 10 3.15 13.75 -24.47
N ALA A 11 2.95 13.30 -23.23
CA ALA A 11 1.79 12.52 -22.80
C ALA A 11 0.63 13.37 -22.24
N VAL A 12 0.77 14.70 -22.18
CA VAL A 12 -0.25 15.59 -21.62
C VAL A 12 -1.27 15.99 -22.68
N PRO A 13 -2.59 15.89 -22.41
CA PRO A 13 -3.62 16.39 -23.32
C PRO A 13 -3.37 17.86 -23.70
N PRO A 14 -3.52 18.27 -24.97
CA PRO A 14 -3.19 19.63 -25.40
C PRO A 14 -3.86 20.73 -24.56
N GLN A 15 -5.12 20.52 -24.16
CA GLN A 15 -5.91 21.44 -23.34
C GLN A 15 -5.41 21.55 -21.88
N ALA A 16 -4.65 20.56 -21.40
CA ALA A 16 -4.16 20.49 -20.02
C ALA A 16 -2.70 20.96 -19.85
N ARG A 17 -1.98 21.28 -20.94
CA ARG A 17 -0.54 21.63 -20.90
C ARG A 17 -0.22 22.82 -19.99
N SER A 18 -1.06 23.86 -19.99
CA SER A 18 -0.87 25.03 -19.12
C SER A 18 -1.00 24.67 -17.63
N SER A 19 -2.01 23.86 -17.28
CA SER A 19 -2.22 23.35 -15.93
C SER A 19 -1.08 22.43 -15.49
N TRP A 20 -0.53 21.62 -16.40
CA TRP A 20 0.61 20.75 -16.12
C TRP A 20 1.89 21.53 -15.85
N THR A 21 2.20 22.53 -16.68
CA THR A 21 3.36 23.40 -16.43
C THR A 21 3.26 24.13 -15.09
N SER A 22 2.05 24.56 -14.72
CA SER A 22 1.80 25.20 -13.42
C SER A 22 2.01 24.22 -12.26
N PHE A 23 1.55 22.98 -12.42
CA PHE A 23 1.76 21.89 -11.47
C PHE A 23 3.25 21.53 -11.30
N LEU A 24 4.01 21.40 -12.39
CA LEU A 24 5.45 21.13 -12.31
C LEU A 24 6.22 22.24 -11.58
N LYS A 25 5.84 23.50 -11.80
CA LYS A 25 6.41 24.65 -11.08
C LYS A 25 6.06 24.63 -9.59
N SER A 26 4.85 24.21 -9.23
CA SER A 26 4.47 24.11 -7.82
C SER A 26 5.28 23.05 -7.08
N ILE A 27 5.56 21.90 -7.71
CA ILE A 27 6.40 20.83 -7.12
C ILE A 27 7.76 21.36 -6.66
N ALA A 28 8.44 22.17 -7.48
CA ALA A 28 9.79 22.66 -7.18
C ALA A 28 9.85 23.59 -5.95
N SER A 29 8.72 24.16 -5.53
CA SER A 29 8.61 25.10 -4.42
C SER A 29 7.68 24.62 -3.29
N PHE A 30 7.11 23.42 -3.42
CA PHE A 30 6.13 22.89 -2.49
C PHE A 30 6.79 22.42 -1.20
N ASN A 31 6.27 22.91 -0.07
CA ASN A 31 6.68 22.51 1.27
C ASN A 31 5.43 22.16 2.08
N GLY A 32 5.06 20.87 2.10
CA GLY A 32 3.84 20.40 2.75
C GLY A 32 3.56 18.93 2.49
N ASP A 33 2.35 18.50 2.84
CA ASP A 33 1.88 17.12 2.62
C ASP A 33 1.41 16.90 1.17
N LEU A 34 1.74 15.73 0.61
CA LEU A 34 1.35 15.37 -0.76
C LEU A 34 -0.17 15.42 -1.00
N SER A 35 -0.95 15.15 0.03
CA SER A 35 -2.42 15.19 -0.02
C SER A 35 -2.96 16.60 -0.27
N SER A 36 -2.30 17.65 0.23
CA SER A 36 -2.75 19.05 0.08
C SER A 36 -2.32 19.69 -1.25
N MET A 37 -1.39 19.07 -1.99
CA MET A 37 -0.95 19.56 -3.30
C MET A 37 -2.07 19.48 -4.34
N THR A 38 -2.47 20.61 -4.92
CA THR A 38 -3.45 20.63 -6.02
C THR A 38 -2.85 20.01 -7.28
N ALA A 39 -3.56 19.05 -7.87
CA ALA A 39 -3.15 18.30 -9.04
C ALA A 39 -4.15 18.52 -10.21
N PRO A 40 -3.68 18.57 -11.47
CA PRO A 40 -4.57 18.68 -12.61
C PRO A 40 -5.58 17.51 -12.72
N PRO A 41 -6.78 17.78 -13.27
CA PRO A 41 -7.88 16.82 -13.45
C PRO A 41 -7.46 15.43 -13.95
N PHE A 42 -6.68 15.41 -15.03
CA PHE A 42 -6.36 14.19 -15.76
C PHE A 42 -5.46 13.22 -14.96
N ILE A 43 -4.80 13.72 -13.92
CA ILE A 43 -3.98 12.92 -12.99
C ILE A 43 -4.68 12.62 -11.66
N LEU A 44 -5.99 12.86 -11.52
CA LEU A 44 -6.75 12.45 -10.35
C LEU A 44 -7.29 11.02 -10.51
N SER A 45 -7.20 10.24 -9.44
CA SER A 45 -7.82 8.92 -9.33
C SER A 45 -9.13 9.03 -8.56
N SER A 46 -10.11 8.20 -8.93
CA SER A 46 -11.36 8.03 -8.18
C SER A 46 -11.22 7.08 -6.98
N THR A 47 -10.02 6.55 -6.73
CA THR A 47 -9.74 5.58 -5.66
C THR A 47 -9.10 6.26 -4.47
N SER A 48 -9.60 5.95 -3.27
CA SER A 48 -9.03 6.41 -2.01
C SER A 48 -7.83 5.57 -1.55
N LEU A 49 -6.90 6.17 -0.82
CA LEU A 49 -5.74 5.44 -0.27
C LEU A 49 -6.12 4.30 0.67
N VAL A 50 -7.28 4.35 1.36
CA VAL A 50 -7.72 3.21 2.20
C VAL A 50 -7.96 1.94 1.40
N GLU A 51 -8.24 2.06 0.10
CA GLU A 51 -8.42 0.89 -0.78
C GLU A 51 -7.09 0.21 -1.10
N PHE A 52 -5.95 0.89 -0.95
CA PHE A 52 -4.64 0.34 -1.33
C PHE A 52 -4.22 -0.83 -0.43
N SER A 53 -4.81 -0.91 0.78
CA SER A 53 -4.65 -2.05 1.67
C SER A 53 -5.03 -3.38 0.99
N SER A 54 -5.92 -3.39 -0.02
CA SER A 54 -6.28 -4.61 -0.73
C SER A 54 -5.14 -5.24 -1.54
N TYR A 55 -4.14 -4.44 -1.95
CA TYR A 55 -3.05 -4.93 -2.79
C TYR A 55 -2.16 -5.97 -2.11
N TRP A 56 -2.24 -6.10 -0.78
CA TRP A 56 -1.52 -7.13 -0.02
C TRP A 56 -2.01 -8.56 -0.30
N ALA A 57 -3.26 -8.75 -0.73
CA ALA A 57 -3.86 -10.08 -0.85
C ALA A 57 -4.67 -10.29 -2.14
N GLU A 58 -4.35 -9.57 -3.22
CA GLU A 58 -4.95 -9.83 -4.54
C GLU A 58 -4.56 -11.20 -5.15
N HIS A 59 -3.62 -11.92 -4.52
CA HIS A 59 -3.32 -13.33 -4.80
C HIS A 59 -3.49 -14.17 -3.52
N PRO A 60 -4.72 -14.50 -3.07
CA PRO A 60 -4.96 -15.23 -1.82
C PRO A 60 -4.20 -16.56 -1.72
N GLN A 61 -4.07 -17.29 -2.82
CA GLN A 61 -3.26 -18.51 -2.91
C GLN A 61 -1.79 -18.31 -2.49
N LEU A 62 -1.18 -17.18 -2.87
CA LEU A 62 0.19 -16.87 -2.46
C LEU A 62 0.24 -16.40 -1.01
N PHE A 63 -0.80 -15.68 -0.56
CA PHE A 63 -0.93 -15.21 0.82
C PHE A 63 -0.96 -16.37 1.82
N VAL A 64 -1.72 -17.43 1.53
CA VAL A 64 -1.85 -18.59 2.44
C VAL A 64 -0.77 -19.66 2.23
N ALA A 65 -0.06 -19.65 1.10
CA ALA A 65 0.97 -20.64 0.77
C ALA A 65 2.01 -20.93 1.87
N PRO A 66 2.49 -19.93 2.67
CA PRO A 66 3.42 -20.19 3.76
C PRO A 66 2.90 -21.17 4.82
N ALA A 67 1.59 -21.23 5.09
CA ALA A 67 1.02 -22.16 6.06
C ALA A 67 1.26 -23.64 5.69
N HIS A 68 1.50 -23.92 4.40
CA HIS A 68 1.69 -25.27 3.86
C HIS A 68 3.15 -25.69 3.70
N LYS A 69 4.11 -24.96 4.27
CA LYS A 69 5.54 -25.32 4.23
C LYS A 69 6.01 -25.74 5.60
N GLU A 70 6.43 -26.99 5.75
CA GLU A 70 6.94 -27.52 7.03
C GLU A 70 8.35 -27.00 7.34
N ASP A 71 9.20 -26.85 6.32
CA ASP A 71 10.54 -26.31 6.47
C ASP A 71 10.52 -24.78 6.69
N PRO A 72 11.14 -24.26 7.75
CA PRO A 72 11.18 -22.81 8.04
C PRO A 72 11.80 -21.96 6.93
N ALA A 73 12.82 -22.46 6.22
CA ALA A 73 13.44 -21.73 5.14
C ALA A 73 12.51 -21.65 3.91
N GLU A 74 11.81 -22.74 3.61
CA GLU A 74 10.79 -22.74 2.56
C GLU A 74 9.58 -21.86 2.90
N ARG A 75 9.15 -21.80 4.17
CA ARG A 75 8.17 -20.81 4.63
C ARG A 75 8.63 -19.39 4.39
N ALA A 76 9.84 -19.06 4.84
CA ALA A 76 10.37 -17.71 4.67
C ALA A 76 10.51 -17.33 3.20
N LEU A 77 10.87 -18.28 2.33
CA LEU A 77 10.86 -18.09 0.89
C LEU A 77 9.44 -17.86 0.33
N ALA A 78 8.44 -18.60 0.81
CA ALA A 78 7.05 -18.42 0.41
C ALA A 78 6.52 -17.03 0.80
N VAL A 79 6.83 -16.54 2.02
CA VAL A 79 6.49 -15.17 2.46
C VAL A 79 7.18 -14.13 1.58
N LEU A 80 8.47 -14.31 1.27
CA LEU A 80 9.19 -13.40 0.38
C LEU A 80 8.57 -13.37 -1.01
N LYS A 81 8.25 -14.53 -1.59
CA LYS A 81 7.59 -14.63 -2.90
C LYS A 81 6.22 -13.95 -2.89
N TRP A 82 5.41 -14.19 -1.84
CA TRP A 82 4.13 -13.52 -1.68
C TRP A 82 4.30 -12.00 -1.63
N PHE A 83 5.19 -11.47 -0.79
CA PHE A 83 5.45 -10.03 -0.73
C PHE A 83 5.84 -9.44 -2.10
N LEU A 84 6.77 -10.10 -2.81
CA LEU A 84 7.21 -9.67 -4.15
C LEU A 84 6.04 -9.66 -5.15
N SER A 85 5.08 -10.58 -5.03
CA SER A 85 3.88 -10.63 -5.88
C SER A 85 2.95 -9.43 -5.67
N THR A 86 2.97 -8.80 -4.48
CA THR A 86 2.14 -7.63 -4.17
C THR A 86 2.62 -6.36 -4.87
N LEU A 87 3.93 -6.26 -5.17
CA LEU A 87 4.57 -5.01 -5.61
C LEU A 87 3.95 -4.46 -6.90
N LYS A 88 3.60 -5.33 -7.84
CA LYS A 88 2.94 -4.90 -9.08
C LYS A 88 1.60 -4.21 -8.79
N GLN A 89 0.77 -4.81 -7.94
CA GLN A 89 -0.55 -4.26 -7.64
C GLN A 89 -0.44 -2.96 -6.83
N GLN A 90 0.46 -2.95 -5.86
CA GLN A 90 0.78 -1.78 -5.03
C GLN A 90 1.24 -0.57 -5.87
N TYR A 91 2.14 -0.77 -6.85
CA TYR A 91 2.94 0.33 -7.41
C TYR A 91 2.86 0.50 -8.94
N ALA A 92 2.29 -0.45 -9.69
CA ALA A 92 2.26 -0.36 -11.16
C ALA A 92 0.87 -0.58 -11.78
N SER A 93 -0.03 -1.33 -11.12
CA SER A 93 -1.32 -1.70 -11.71
C SER A 93 -2.15 -0.51 -12.19
N ARG A 94 -2.12 0.60 -11.45
CA ARG A 94 -2.82 1.84 -11.81
C ARG A 94 -2.21 2.49 -13.04
N SER A 95 -0.88 2.61 -13.09
CA SER A 95 -0.20 3.21 -14.24
C SER A 95 -0.33 2.37 -15.50
N GLU A 96 -0.34 1.04 -15.38
CA GLU A 96 -0.62 0.12 -16.49
C GLU A 96 -2.08 0.22 -16.99
N LYS A 97 -3.07 0.29 -16.08
CA LYS A 97 -4.49 0.35 -16.44
C LYS A 97 -4.94 1.72 -16.93
N LEU A 98 -4.43 2.80 -16.33
CA LEU A 98 -4.86 4.18 -16.56
C LEU A 98 -3.90 4.97 -17.46
N GLY A 99 -2.80 4.35 -17.91
CA GLY A 99 -1.75 4.96 -18.73
C GLY A 99 -0.77 5.85 -17.98
N SER A 100 -1.01 6.13 -16.69
CA SER A 100 -0.10 6.83 -15.79
C SER A 100 -0.53 6.69 -14.34
N GLU A 101 0.40 6.87 -13.41
CA GLU A 101 0.11 6.97 -11.98
C GLU A 101 -0.69 8.24 -11.71
N LYS A 102 -1.74 8.09 -10.89
CA LYS A 102 -2.68 9.16 -10.58
C LYS A 102 -2.69 9.43 -9.09
N LYS A 103 -2.92 10.69 -8.71
CA LYS A 103 -3.09 11.10 -7.32
C LYS A 103 -4.38 10.46 -6.75
N PRO A 104 -4.30 9.60 -5.73
CA PRO A 104 -5.47 9.03 -5.07
C PRO A 104 -6.22 10.08 -4.22
N LEU A 105 -7.47 9.77 -3.88
CA LEU A 105 -8.21 10.56 -2.90
C LEU A 105 -7.52 10.44 -1.53
N ASN A 106 -7.41 11.56 -0.82
CA ASN A 106 -6.87 11.58 0.54
C ASN A 106 -7.98 11.16 1.50
N PRO A 107 -7.83 10.06 2.24
CA PRO A 107 -8.92 9.57 3.05
C PRO A 107 -9.25 10.51 4.22
N PHE A 108 -10.52 10.59 4.58
CA PHE A 108 -10.95 11.30 5.79
C PHE A 108 -10.79 10.41 7.03
N LEU A 109 -10.74 11.02 8.23
CA LEU A 109 -10.56 10.27 9.47
C LEU A 109 -11.75 9.32 9.71
N GLY A 110 -11.46 8.03 9.92
CA GLY A 110 -12.48 7.00 10.11
C GLY A 110 -13.05 6.41 8.82
N GLU A 111 -12.55 6.82 7.65
CA GLU A 111 -12.91 6.19 6.38
C GLU A 111 -12.55 4.70 6.38
N LEU A 112 -13.44 3.87 5.82
CA LEU A 112 -13.34 2.41 5.85
C LEU A 112 -13.22 1.82 4.45
N PHE A 113 -12.57 0.67 4.34
CA PHE A 113 -12.69 -0.20 3.18
C PHE A 113 -12.70 -1.66 3.62
N LEU A 114 -13.84 -2.31 3.41
CA LEU A 114 -14.15 -3.64 3.91
C LEU A 114 -14.45 -4.57 2.74
N GLY A 115 -13.94 -5.78 2.75
CA GLY A 115 -14.19 -6.72 1.67
C GLY A 115 -13.66 -8.12 1.95
N LYS A 116 -13.85 -9.01 0.98
CA LYS A 116 -13.30 -10.37 1.04
C LYS A 116 -12.95 -10.89 -0.34
N TRP A 117 -11.97 -11.78 -0.39
CA TRP A 117 -11.69 -12.62 -1.56
C TRP A 117 -12.20 -14.03 -1.29
N GLU A 118 -12.84 -14.62 -2.29
CA GLU A 118 -13.36 -15.98 -2.25
C GLU A 118 -12.78 -16.74 -3.44
N ASP A 119 -11.85 -17.65 -3.19
CA ASP A 119 -11.28 -18.53 -4.21
C ASP A 119 -10.95 -19.93 -3.64
N ALA A 120 -10.09 -20.70 -4.31
CA ALA A 120 -9.69 -22.02 -3.85
C ALA A 120 -8.88 -22.03 -2.53
N ALA A 121 -8.51 -20.87 -1.98
CA ALA A 121 -7.85 -20.69 -0.68
C ALA A 121 -8.89 -20.40 0.42
N GLY A 122 -10.17 -20.62 0.14
CA GLY A 122 -11.26 -20.27 1.04
C GLY A 122 -11.57 -18.78 1.02
N THR A 123 -11.95 -18.25 2.18
CA THR A 123 -12.30 -16.83 2.35
C THR A 123 -11.15 -16.08 3.02
N THR A 124 -10.68 -15.03 2.35
CA THR A 124 -9.72 -14.07 2.92
C THR A 124 -10.40 -12.74 3.12
N GLU A 125 -10.48 -12.23 4.34
CA GLU A 125 -11.20 -11.00 4.69
C GLU A 125 -10.25 -9.80 4.79
N LEU A 126 -10.76 -8.60 4.54
CA LEU A 126 -10.04 -7.33 4.63
C LEU A 126 -10.84 -6.33 5.46
N VAL A 127 -10.16 -5.70 6.40
CA VAL A 127 -10.58 -4.46 7.05
C VAL A 127 -9.48 -3.42 6.89
N SER A 128 -9.84 -2.25 6.39
CA SER A 128 -8.96 -1.09 6.25
C SER A 128 -9.65 0.13 6.87
N GLU A 129 -8.92 0.91 7.66
CA GLU A 129 -9.43 2.11 8.33
C GLU A 129 -8.40 3.24 8.26
N GLN A 130 -8.85 4.45 7.92
CA GLN A 130 -8.06 5.65 8.09
C GLN A 130 -8.02 6.05 9.57
N VAL A 131 -7.00 5.58 10.28
CA VAL A 131 -6.83 5.78 11.73
C VAL A 131 -6.30 7.17 12.09
N SER A 132 -5.71 7.90 11.15
CA SER A 132 -5.26 9.29 11.37
C SER A 132 -5.35 10.11 10.08
N HIS A 133 -5.68 11.39 10.19
CA HIS A 133 -5.69 12.32 9.05
C HIS A 133 -4.53 13.33 9.09
N HIS A 134 -4.05 13.71 10.28
CA HIS A 134 -2.89 14.57 10.47
C HIS A 134 -1.94 13.96 11.52
N PRO A 135 -0.86 13.26 11.09
CA PRO A 135 -0.54 12.89 9.71
C PRO A 135 -1.51 11.82 9.15
N PRO A 136 -1.61 11.65 7.82
CA PRO A 136 -2.42 10.60 7.20
C PRO A 136 -1.84 9.21 7.49
N VAL A 137 -2.66 8.32 8.06
CA VAL A 137 -2.29 6.92 8.35
C VAL A 137 -3.48 6.01 8.08
N THR A 138 -3.25 4.97 7.28
CA THR A 138 -4.18 3.87 7.03
C THR A 138 -3.70 2.64 7.77
N ALA A 139 -4.55 2.02 8.58
CA ALA A 139 -4.30 0.72 9.21
C ALA A 139 -5.16 -0.35 8.53
N TYR A 140 -4.67 -1.58 8.51
CA TYR A 140 -5.34 -2.70 7.87
C TYR A 140 -5.11 -4.02 8.59
N SER A 141 -6.07 -4.92 8.41
CA SER A 141 -6.01 -6.32 8.82
C SER A 141 -6.58 -7.17 7.70
N ILE A 142 -5.85 -8.22 7.33
CA ILE A 142 -6.26 -9.22 6.32
C ILE A 142 -6.06 -10.59 6.94
N TRP A 143 -7.06 -11.45 6.89
CA TRP A 143 -6.92 -12.78 7.48
C TRP A 143 -7.66 -13.85 6.69
N ASN A 144 -7.18 -15.07 6.86
CA ASN A 144 -7.80 -16.29 6.38
C ASN A 144 -7.84 -17.29 7.54
N ASP A 145 -9.05 -17.55 8.04
CA ASP A 145 -9.25 -18.42 9.21
C ASP A 145 -9.01 -19.90 8.87
N GLU A 146 -9.30 -20.32 7.64
CA GLU A 146 -9.14 -21.72 7.20
C GLU A 146 -7.67 -22.15 7.22
N HIS A 147 -6.77 -21.24 6.82
CA HIS A 147 -5.32 -21.49 6.76
C HIS A 147 -4.55 -20.92 7.97
N GLY A 148 -5.22 -20.21 8.88
CA GLY A 148 -4.58 -19.59 10.04
C GLY A 148 -3.50 -18.57 9.65
N VAL A 149 -3.76 -17.73 8.64
CA VAL A 149 -2.82 -16.72 8.16
C VAL A 149 -3.40 -15.33 8.35
N ARG A 150 -2.65 -14.45 9.02
CA ARG A 150 -3.12 -13.12 9.43
C ARG A 150 -2.06 -12.07 9.13
N LEU A 151 -2.44 -10.98 8.48
CA LEU A 151 -1.60 -9.82 8.21
C LEU A 151 -2.23 -8.61 8.86
N THR A 152 -1.48 -7.91 9.70
CA THR A 152 -1.86 -6.58 10.19
C THR A 152 -0.78 -5.58 9.84
N GLY A 153 -1.15 -4.33 9.62
CA GLY A 153 -0.17 -3.28 9.38
C GLY A 153 -0.78 -1.90 9.39
N TYR A 154 0.08 -0.91 9.30
CA TYR A 154 -0.32 0.47 9.07
C TYR A 154 0.74 1.19 8.24
N CYS A 155 0.29 2.16 7.46
CA CYS A 155 1.14 2.97 6.60
C CYS A 155 0.77 4.45 6.73
N GLY A 156 1.74 5.24 7.15
CA GLY A 156 1.79 6.67 6.93
C GLY A 156 2.81 7.02 5.84
N GLN A 157 2.81 8.27 5.40
CA GLN A 157 3.72 8.72 4.35
C GLN A 157 4.34 10.07 4.69
N LYS A 158 5.61 10.21 4.31
CA LYS A 158 6.32 11.49 4.31
C LYS A 158 6.85 11.76 2.91
N ALA A 159 6.29 12.78 2.28
CA ALA A 159 6.73 13.23 0.96
C ALA A 159 7.83 14.30 1.08
N SER A 160 8.73 14.34 0.09
CA SER A 160 9.66 15.45 -0.12
C SER A 160 9.78 15.75 -1.61
N PHE A 161 9.87 17.03 -1.93
CA PHE A 161 9.70 17.54 -3.29
C PHE A 161 11.00 18.16 -3.76
N SER A 162 11.48 17.74 -4.93
CA SER A 162 12.64 18.32 -5.60
C SER A 162 12.39 18.37 -7.10
N ARG A 163 13.23 17.73 -7.93
CA ARG A 163 12.91 17.47 -9.35
C ARG A 163 11.88 16.35 -9.53
N THR A 164 11.72 15.52 -8.51
CA THR A 164 10.74 14.43 -8.40
C THR A 164 10.05 14.51 -7.02
N ILE A 165 8.96 13.77 -6.87
CA ILE A 165 8.28 13.55 -5.60
C ILE A 165 8.86 12.27 -4.99
N ASN A 166 9.53 12.39 -3.85
CA ASN A 166 10.05 11.26 -3.09
C ASN A 166 9.10 10.96 -1.94
N VAL A 167 8.75 9.69 -1.74
CA VAL A 167 7.83 9.25 -0.68
C VAL A 167 8.53 8.20 0.18
N LYS A 168 8.69 8.52 1.46
CA LYS A 168 9.03 7.54 2.49
C LYS A 168 7.74 7.00 3.08
N GLN A 169 7.52 5.70 2.97
CA GLN A 169 6.48 5.01 3.72
C GLN A 169 6.95 4.77 5.16
N ILE A 170 6.07 4.97 6.13
CA ILE A 170 6.37 4.89 7.57
C ILE A 170 5.34 3.96 8.20
N GLY A 171 5.80 3.00 9.00
CA GLY A 171 5.00 1.90 9.50
C GLY A 171 5.53 0.57 8.99
N HIS A 172 4.80 -0.49 9.26
CA HIS A 172 5.21 -1.87 8.96
C HIS A 172 3.99 -2.77 8.84
N ALA A 173 4.21 -3.99 8.36
CA ALA A 173 3.24 -5.06 8.43
C ALA A 173 3.82 -6.24 9.22
N VAL A 174 2.95 -6.98 9.90
CA VAL A 174 3.24 -8.24 10.57
C VAL A 174 2.35 -9.31 9.98
N LEU A 175 2.96 -10.33 9.38
CA LEU A 175 2.28 -11.56 8.97
C LEU A 175 2.49 -12.61 10.06
N HIS A 176 1.43 -13.27 10.49
CA HIS A 176 1.43 -14.35 11.46
C HIS A 176 0.87 -15.63 10.83
N ILE A 177 1.47 -16.77 11.17
CA ILE A 177 1.05 -18.11 10.72
C ILE A 177 0.81 -18.99 11.94
N ASP A 178 -0.46 -19.33 12.19
CA ASP A 178 -0.92 -20.03 13.39
C ASP A 178 -0.27 -21.41 13.53
N ALA A 179 -0.13 -22.14 12.42
CA ALA A 179 0.38 -23.51 12.42
C ALA A 179 1.80 -23.66 13.00
N TYR A 180 2.57 -22.57 13.06
CA TYR A 180 3.96 -22.58 13.51
C TYR A 180 4.24 -21.55 14.62
N ASP A 181 3.22 -20.81 15.08
CA ASP A 181 3.39 -19.65 15.96
C ASP A 181 4.51 -18.72 15.46
N GLU A 182 4.43 -18.38 14.17
CA GLU A 182 5.52 -17.73 13.45
C GLU A 182 5.11 -16.35 12.92
N ASP A 183 5.93 -15.35 13.25
CA ASP A 183 5.71 -13.95 12.87
C ASP A 183 6.77 -13.47 11.90
N TYR A 184 6.35 -12.62 10.96
CA TYR A 184 7.19 -11.95 9.98
C TYR A 184 6.97 -10.46 10.04
N LEU A 185 8.01 -9.70 10.37
CA LEU A 185 8.00 -8.24 10.27
C LEU A 185 8.44 -7.81 8.86
N ILE A 186 7.63 -6.99 8.21
CA ILE A 186 7.81 -6.52 6.83
C ILE A 186 7.93 -5.01 6.82
N THR A 187 9.02 -4.48 6.27
CA THR A 187 9.21 -3.03 6.09
C THR A 187 8.73 -2.56 4.71
N LEU A 188 8.20 -1.34 4.67
CA LEU A 188 7.60 -0.76 3.48
C LEU A 188 8.67 -0.08 2.60
N PRO A 189 8.63 -0.27 1.27
CA PRO A 189 9.65 0.29 0.39
C PRO A 189 9.53 1.82 0.30
N SER A 190 10.67 2.49 0.12
CA SER A 190 10.68 3.89 -0.30
C SER A 190 10.47 3.98 -1.81
N LEU A 191 9.89 5.08 -2.27
CA LEU A 191 9.57 5.27 -3.68
C LEU A 191 9.76 6.72 -4.14
N HIS A 192 9.78 6.90 -5.44
CA HIS A 192 9.77 8.21 -6.08
C HIS A 192 8.91 8.19 -7.34
N ILE A 193 8.40 9.35 -7.74
CA ILE A 193 7.52 9.52 -8.89
C ILE A 193 8.30 10.04 -10.09
N GLU A 194 8.57 9.16 -11.05
CA GLU A 194 9.24 9.47 -12.30
C GLU A 194 8.24 9.89 -13.37
N GLY A 195 8.73 10.37 -14.53
CA GLY A 195 7.86 10.68 -15.69
C GLY A 195 7.02 11.96 -15.57
N LEU A 196 7.27 12.79 -14.55
CA LEU A 196 6.58 14.08 -14.36
C LEU A 196 6.82 15.05 -15.53
N ILE A 197 8.06 15.16 -16.03
CA ILE A 197 8.39 16.07 -17.14
C ILE A 197 7.68 15.66 -18.44
N THR A 198 7.58 14.37 -18.70
CA THR A 198 6.91 13.83 -19.90
C THR A 198 5.39 13.81 -19.77
N GLY A 199 4.84 13.99 -18.56
CA GLY A 199 3.40 13.99 -18.31
C GLY A 199 2.79 12.59 -18.16
N SER A 200 3.60 11.57 -17.90
CA SER A 200 3.14 10.21 -17.62
C SER A 200 3.82 9.74 -16.33
N PRO A 201 3.29 10.15 -15.15
CA PRO A 201 3.86 9.76 -13.88
C PRO A 201 3.91 8.24 -13.71
N TYR A 202 4.95 7.72 -13.07
CA TYR A 202 5.01 6.31 -12.65
C TYR A 202 5.84 6.16 -11.38
N VAL A 203 5.56 5.11 -10.60
CA VAL A 203 6.30 4.80 -9.39
C VAL A 203 7.57 4.02 -9.72
N GLU A 204 8.67 4.40 -9.10
CA GLU A 204 9.88 3.58 -9.04
C GLU A 204 10.30 3.39 -7.57
N LEU A 205 10.46 2.12 -7.18
CA LEU A 205 10.91 1.74 -5.83
C LEU A 205 12.41 1.97 -5.70
N ASN A 206 12.85 2.34 -4.50
CA ASN A 206 14.26 2.55 -4.19
C ASN A 206 14.60 2.08 -2.77
N ARG A 207 15.89 2.13 -2.44
CA ARG A 207 16.44 1.63 -1.17
C ARG A 207 16.12 0.15 -0.97
N GLN A 208 15.87 -0.24 0.28
CA GLN A 208 15.73 -1.62 0.71
C GLN A 208 14.42 -1.83 1.46
N SER A 209 13.85 -3.02 1.32
CA SER A 209 12.87 -3.58 2.23
C SER A 209 13.45 -4.82 2.91
N TYR A 210 12.90 -5.14 4.07
CA TYR A 210 13.27 -6.31 4.85
C TYR A 210 12.03 -7.12 5.20
N ILE A 211 12.19 -8.44 5.24
CA ILE A 211 11.24 -9.36 5.84
C ILE A 211 12.04 -10.20 6.83
N THR A 212 11.77 -10.11 8.12
CA THR A 212 12.50 -10.89 9.13
C THR A 212 11.52 -11.70 9.98
N SER A 213 11.84 -12.97 10.19
CA SER A 213 10.95 -13.96 10.82
C SER A 213 11.39 -14.33 12.22
N SER A 214 10.44 -14.69 13.09
CA SER A 214 10.69 -15.32 14.38
C SER A 214 11.35 -16.71 14.25
N SER A 215 11.28 -17.36 13.07
CA SER A 215 11.94 -18.65 12.79
C SER A 215 13.42 -18.56 12.43
N GLY A 216 14.01 -17.36 12.47
CA GLY A 216 15.46 -17.20 12.31
C GLY A 216 15.92 -16.92 10.88
N TYR A 217 15.07 -16.35 10.03
CA TYR A 217 15.43 -15.96 8.66
C TYR A 217 15.17 -14.48 8.39
N THR A 218 15.99 -13.89 7.51
CA THR A 218 15.81 -12.53 7.02
C THR A 218 15.95 -12.50 5.51
N ALA A 219 14.98 -11.89 4.84
CA ALA A 219 15.10 -11.45 3.47
C ALA A 219 15.45 -9.97 3.40
N LYS A 220 16.41 -9.61 2.54
CA LYS A 220 16.70 -8.24 2.14
C LYS A 220 16.36 -8.09 0.67
N ILE A 221 15.63 -7.03 0.32
CA ILE A 221 15.24 -6.70 -1.05
C ILE A 221 15.86 -5.36 -1.39
N ASP A 222 16.74 -5.31 -2.40
CA ASP A 222 17.32 -4.08 -2.93
C ASP A 222 16.62 -3.70 -4.24
N TYR A 223 15.99 -2.53 -4.26
CA TYR A 223 15.29 -2.01 -5.43
C TYR A 223 16.20 -1.15 -6.30
N SER A 224 16.07 -1.30 -7.61
CA SER A 224 16.82 -0.53 -8.60
C SER A 224 15.98 -0.19 -9.82
N GLY A 225 16.40 0.83 -10.56
CA GLY A 225 15.60 1.39 -11.64
C GLY A 225 16.40 1.94 -12.80
N ARG A 226 15.68 2.56 -13.74
CA ARG A 226 16.28 3.22 -14.90
C ARG A 226 17.16 4.40 -14.43
N GLY A 227 18.48 4.25 -14.50
CA GLY A 227 19.44 5.25 -13.99
C GLY A 227 20.69 4.65 -13.35
N TRP A 228 20.66 3.38 -12.96
CA TRP A 228 21.89 2.59 -12.80
C TRP A 228 22.50 2.27 -14.17
N ILE A 229 23.82 2.14 -14.26
CA ILE A 229 24.67 2.13 -15.48
C ILE A 229 24.13 1.30 -16.66
N SER A 230 23.27 0.30 -16.40
CA SER A 230 22.53 -0.50 -17.40
C SER A 230 21.12 -0.95 -16.97
N GLY A 231 20.53 -0.33 -15.93
CA GLY A 231 19.35 -0.85 -15.22
C GLY A 231 18.03 -0.77 -16.01
N LYS A 232 17.23 -1.84 -15.95
CA LYS A 232 15.83 -1.87 -16.42
C LYS A 232 14.91 -1.24 -15.34
N LYS A 233 13.79 -0.67 -15.76
CA LYS A 233 12.77 -0.16 -14.81
C LYS A 233 12.29 -1.27 -13.88
N ASN A 234 11.86 -0.89 -12.67
CA ASN A 234 11.21 -1.80 -11.74
C ASN A 234 12.04 -3.05 -11.40
N SER A 235 13.37 -2.93 -11.35
CA SER A 235 14.27 -4.07 -11.08
C SER A 235 14.49 -4.27 -9.58
N PHE A 236 14.83 -5.48 -9.18
CA PHE A 236 15.26 -5.76 -7.81
C PHE A 236 16.20 -6.97 -7.75
N THR A 237 16.93 -7.05 -6.65
CA THR A 237 17.58 -8.27 -6.16
C THR A 237 17.13 -8.53 -4.75
N ALA A 238 16.96 -9.80 -4.36
CA ALA A 238 16.68 -10.17 -2.99
C ALA A 238 17.53 -11.37 -2.55
N SER A 239 17.84 -11.41 -1.27
CA SER A 239 18.62 -12.47 -0.63
C SER A 239 17.90 -12.93 0.63
N LEU A 240 17.71 -14.25 0.78
CA LEU A 240 17.15 -14.88 1.98
C LEU A 240 18.26 -15.63 2.71
N TYR A 241 18.50 -15.30 3.97
CA TYR A 241 19.60 -15.84 4.77
C TYR A 241 19.21 -16.08 6.24
N PRO A 242 19.83 -17.06 6.92
CA PRO A 242 19.63 -17.29 8.36
C PRO A 242 20.13 -16.13 9.24
N HIS A 243 19.55 -15.97 10.43
CA HIS A 243 19.93 -14.95 11.42
C HIS A 243 21.33 -15.16 12.00
N ASP A 244 21.93 -16.34 11.96
CA ASP A 244 23.33 -16.49 12.38
C ASP A 244 24.32 -16.16 11.26
N LYS A 245 23.83 -15.77 10.08
CA LYS A 245 24.61 -15.49 8.87
C LYS A 245 24.34 -14.09 8.31
N THR A 246 24.95 -13.82 7.15
CA THR A 246 24.80 -12.58 6.39
C THR A 246 24.20 -12.84 5.01
N GLU A 247 23.86 -11.78 4.28
CA GLU A 247 23.45 -11.84 2.88
C GLU A 247 24.44 -12.61 1.97
N LYS A 248 25.73 -12.68 2.33
CA LYS A 248 26.73 -13.46 1.58
C LYS A 248 26.49 -14.97 1.64
N ASP A 249 25.75 -15.43 2.64
CA ASP A 249 25.42 -16.83 2.89
C ASP A 249 23.97 -17.14 2.47
N ALA A 250 23.41 -16.34 1.56
CA ALA A 250 22.04 -16.49 1.10
C ALA A 250 21.76 -17.91 0.60
N ILE A 251 20.72 -18.52 1.16
CA ILE A 251 20.23 -19.83 0.76
C ILE A 251 19.36 -19.75 -0.49
N TYR A 252 18.70 -18.60 -0.68
CA TYR A 252 17.97 -18.25 -1.90
C TYR A 252 18.32 -16.84 -2.35
N THR A 253 18.46 -16.67 -3.66
CA THR A 253 18.58 -15.37 -4.31
C THR A 253 17.46 -15.20 -5.33
N ILE A 254 16.94 -13.99 -5.44
CA ILE A 254 15.86 -13.65 -6.37
C ILE A 254 16.29 -12.41 -7.14
N ASP A 255 16.12 -12.42 -8.46
CA ASP A 255 16.38 -11.25 -9.29
C ASP A 255 15.39 -11.17 -10.45
N GLY A 256 15.09 -9.94 -10.86
CA GLY A 256 14.19 -9.68 -11.98
C GLY A 256 13.54 -8.32 -11.91
N GLN A 257 12.36 -8.23 -12.51
CA GLN A 257 11.54 -7.02 -12.52
C GLN A 257 10.19 -7.32 -11.88
N TRP A 258 9.82 -6.60 -10.81
CA TRP A 258 8.62 -6.89 -10.03
C TRP A 258 7.30 -6.60 -10.77
N THR A 259 7.35 -5.93 -11.92
CA THR A 259 6.20 -5.75 -12.84
C THR A 259 6.12 -6.78 -13.96
N GLU A 260 7.23 -7.45 -14.29
CA GLU A 260 7.35 -8.37 -15.42
C GLU A 260 7.48 -9.80 -14.90
N ALA A 261 8.68 -10.23 -14.56
CA ALA A 261 8.99 -11.56 -14.07
C ALA A 261 10.26 -11.54 -13.21
N PHE A 262 10.37 -12.50 -12.30
CA PHE A 262 11.56 -12.71 -11.50
C PHE A 262 11.85 -14.20 -11.31
N THR A 263 13.11 -14.52 -11.05
CA THR A 263 13.60 -15.89 -10.93
C THR A 263 14.12 -16.13 -9.52
N ILE A 264 13.68 -17.22 -8.90
CA ILE A 264 14.15 -17.70 -7.61
C ILE A 264 15.24 -18.76 -7.86
N LYS A 265 16.40 -18.56 -7.24
CA LYS A 265 17.55 -19.45 -7.35
C LYS A 265 17.95 -19.99 -5.99
N LYS A 266 18.30 -21.27 -5.94
CA LYS A 266 18.99 -21.89 -4.80
C LYS A 266 20.44 -22.10 -5.24
N LYS A 267 21.37 -21.33 -4.68
CA LYS A 267 22.74 -21.20 -5.20
C LYS A 267 22.75 -20.74 -6.67
N LYS A 268 23.07 -21.62 -7.62
CA LYS A 268 23.12 -21.31 -9.07
C LYS A 268 21.93 -21.88 -9.85
N ASP A 269 21.13 -22.74 -9.21
CA ASP A 269 20.06 -23.47 -9.87
C ASP A 269 18.75 -22.68 -9.76
N THR A 270 18.12 -22.45 -10.91
CA THR A 270 16.77 -21.88 -10.95
C THR A 270 15.79 -22.90 -10.40
N VAL A 271 15.07 -22.49 -9.35
CA VAL A 271 14.03 -23.32 -8.71
C VAL A 271 12.65 -22.95 -9.24
N GLU A 272 12.40 -21.66 -9.44
CA GLU A 272 11.11 -21.16 -9.91
C GLU A 272 11.27 -19.85 -10.68
N THR A 273 10.39 -19.61 -11.64
CA THR A 273 10.20 -18.30 -12.29
C THR A 273 8.77 -17.85 -12.07
N TYR A 274 8.59 -16.64 -11.56
CA TYR A 274 7.30 -15.98 -11.40
C TYR A 274 7.07 -14.96 -12.52
N ASP A 275 5.94 -15.03 -13.21
CA ASP A 275 5.52 -14.01 -14.19
C ASP A 275 4.36 -13.18 -13.62
N ALA A 276 4.65 -11.92 -13.30
CA ALA A 276 3.71 -10.96 -12.73
C ALA A 276 2.66 -10.45 -13.74
N ARG A 277 2.80 -10.76 -15.03
CA ARG A 277 1.84 -10.35 -16.07
C ARG A 277 0.77 -11.39 -16.30
N THR A 278 1.10 -12.66 -16.08
CA THR A 278 0.18 -13.78 -16.33
C THR A 278 -0.49 -14.29 -15.07
N ASN A 279 0.06 -13.99 -13.89
CA ASN A 279 -0.58 -14.33 -12.63
C ASN A 279 -1.91 -13.57 -12.48
N LYS A 280 -2.99 -14.32 -12.29
CA LYS A 280 -4.35 -13.77 -12.19
C LYS A 280 -4.62 -13.37 -10.76
N THR A 281 -5.14 -12.16 -10.58
CA THR A 281 -5.64 -11.72 -9.29
C THR A 281 -7.04 -12.26 -9.03
N THR A 282 -7.37 -12.44 -7.76
CA THR A 282 -8.74 -12.69 -7.31
C THR A 282 -9.42 -11.33 -7.10
N PRO A 283 -10.60 -11.08 -7.70
CA PRO A 283 -11.35 -9.85 -7.45
C PRO A 283 -11.78 -9.75 -5.98
N LEU A 284 -11.68 -8.55 -5.41
CA LEU A 284 -12.23 -8.28 -4.08
C LEU A 284 -13.75 -8.12 -4.16
N THR A 285 -14.48 -8.95 -3.42
CA THR A 285 -15.92 -8.84 -3.21
C THR A 285 -16.21 -7.78 -2.15
N LEU A 286 -17.08 -6.83 -2.49
CA LEU A 286 -17.55 -5.76 -1.61
C LEU A 286 -19.07 -5.82 -1.46
N ALA A 287 -19.60 -5.24 -0.39
CA ALA A 287 -21.03 -4.96 -0.31
C ALA A 287 -21.46 -3.99 -1.43
N PRO A 288 -22.70 -4.12 -1.97
CA PRO A 288 -23.29 -3.11 -2.85
C PRO A 288 -23.23 -1.72 -2.19
N VAL A 289 -22.99 -0.67 -2.99
CA VAL A 289 -22.72 0.69 -2.46
C VAL A 289 -23.87 1.22 -1.60
N GLU A 290 -25.10 0.88 -1.94
CA GLU A 290 -26.32 1.19 -1.19
C GLU A 290 -26.37 0.54 0.20
N ASN A 291 -25.69 -0.61 0.35
CA ASN A 291 -25.63 -1.39 1.58
C ASN A 291 -24.37 -1.11 2.41
N GLN A 292 -23.43 -0.33 1.88
CA GLN A 292 -22.22 0.07 2.60
C GLN A 292 -22.54 1.10 3.70
N ASP A 293 -21.76 1.14 4.77
CA ASP A 293 -21.80 2.21 5.77
C ASP A 293 -21.40 3.56 5.13
N GLU A 294 -21.90 4.68 5.66
CA GLU A 294 -21.57 6.02 5.16
C GLU A 294 -20.07 6.35 5.24
N LEU A 295 -19.32 5.67 6.12
CA LEU A 295 -17.87 5.79 6.22
C LEU A 295 -17.10 4.93 5.20
N GLU A 296 -17.74 4.00 4.49
CA GLU A 296 -17.04 3.18 3.50
C GLU A 296 -16.69 3.98 2.25
N SER A 297 -15.44 3.86 1.80
CA SER A 297 -14.79 4.67 0.76
C SER A 297 -15.67 4.85 -0.48
N ARG A 298 -16.20 3.75 -1.03
CA ARG A 298 -16.93 3.81 -2.31
C ARG A 298 -18.27 4.52 -2.19
N ARG A 299 -18.95 4.40 -1.04
CA ARG A 299 -20.17 5.16 -0.74
C ARG A 299 -19.84 6.62 -0.45
N ALA A 300 -18.88 6.89 0.43
CA ALA A 300 -18.52 8.24 0.84
C ALA A 300 -18.03 9.10 -0.34
N TRP A 301 -17.20 8.52 -1.21
CA TRP A 301 -16.59 9.21 -2.35
C TRP A 301 -17.39 9.06 -3.66
N GLN A 302 -18.56 8.44 -3.66
CA GLN A 302 -19.29 8.07 -4.89
C GLN A 302 -19.47 9.23 -5.86
N LYS A 303 -19.93 10.39 -5.38
CA LYS A 303 -20.17 11.58 -6.21
C LYS A 303 -18.88 12.15 -6.79
N VAL A 304 -17.80 12.15 -5.99
CA VAL A 304 -16.47 12.61 -6.42
C VAL A 304 -15.92 11.66 -7.47
N ALA A 305 -16.05 10.35 -7.26
CA ALA A 305 -15.61 9.32 -8.20
C ALA A 305 -16.31 9.43 -9.56
N VAL A 306 -17.65 9.59 -9.57
CA VAL A 306 -18.44 9.79 -10.80
C VAL A 306 -18.00 11.06 -11.54
N ALA A 307 -17.79 12.17 -10.82
CA ALA A 307 -17.35 13.43 -11.43
C ALA A 307 -15.94 13.33 -12.03
N ILE A 308 -15.00 12.67 -11.35
CA ILE A 308 -13.65 12.40 -11.86
C ILE A 308 -13.71 11.58 -13.14
N GLN A 309 -14.54 10.52 -13.17
CA GLN A 309 -14.70 9.65 -14.34
C GLN A 309 -15.33 10.38 -15.53
N ALA A 310 -16.27 11.30 -15.27
CA ALA A 310 -16.88 12.15 -16.28
C ALA A 310 -15.96 13.31 -16.74
N GLY A 311 -14.85 13.56 -16.05
CA GLY A 311 -14.00 14.73 -16.29
C GLY A 311 -14.61 16.06 -15.85
N ASP A 312 -15.67 16.04 -15.02
CA ASP A 312 -16.34 17.22 -14.48
C ASP A 312 -15.62 17.74 -13.24
N MET A 313 -14.79 18.75 -13.45
CA MET A 313 -13.89 19.26 -12.42
C MET A 313 -14.51 20.25 -11.47
N ASP A 314 -15.56 20.96 -11.92
CA ASP A 314 -16.32 21.85 -11.06
C ASP A 314 -17.09 21.01 -10.04
N THR A 315 -17.75 19.94 -10.50
CA THR A 315 -18.41 18.99 -9.59
C THR A 315 -17.41 18.26 -8.71
N THR A 316 -16.28 17.79 -9.25
CA THR A 316 -15.22 17.13 -8.46
C THR A 316 -14.76 18.03 -7.31
N GLY A 317 -14.43 19.29 -7.60
CA GLY A 317 -13.97 20.26 -6.60
C GLY A 317 -15.05 20.56 -5.55
N ARG A 318 -16.30 20.75 -5.99
CA ARG A 318 -17.44 21.07 -5.12
C ARG A 318 -17.77 19.92 -4.16
N GLU A 319 -17.95 18.71 -4.68
CA GLU A 319 -18.31 17.53 -3.86
C GLU A 319 -17.16 17.14 -2.92
N LYS A 320 -15.91 17.24 -3.37
CA LYS A 320 -14.73 17.03 -2.51
C LYS A 320 -14.67 18.05 -1.37
N SER A 321 -14.90 19.33 -1.68
CA SER A 321 -14.91 20.39 -0.66
C SER A 321 -16.02 20.19 0.36
N LEU A 322 -17.18 19.65 -0.03
CA LEU A 322 -18.28 19.35 0.88
C LEU A 322 -17.85 18.34 1.95
N ILE A 323 -17.25 17.22 1.53
CA ILE A 323 -16.75 16.17 2.44
C ILE A 323 -15.65 16.74 3.35
N GLU A 324 -14.66 17.44 2.78
CA GLU A 324 -13.55 18.01 3.54
C GLU A 324 -14.00 19.07 4.56
N ASN A 325 -14.99 19.90 4.21
CA ASN A 325 -15.58 20.88 5.13
C ASN A 325 -16.35 20.22 6.27
N GLN A 326 -17.18 19.22 5.97
CA GLN A 326 -17.92 18.48 6.98
C GLN A 326 -16.96 17.81 7.97
N GLN A 327 -15.90 17.18 7.48
CA GLN A 327 -14.87 16.56 8.31
C GLN A 327 -14.14 17.58 9.18
N ARG A 328 -13.75 18.73 8.64
CA ARG A 328 -13.13 19.82 9.42
C ARG A 328 -14.04 20.30 10.55
N GLU A 329 -15.33 20.47 10.28
CA GLU A 329 -16.29 20.89 11.29
C GLU A 329 -16.49 19.83 12.38
N LEU A 330 -16.62 18.56 12.01
CA LEU A 330 -16.69 17.46 12.98
C LEU A 330 -15.46 17.42 13.90
N ARG A 331 -14.26 17.65 13.36
CA ARG A 331 -13.02 17.71 14.16
C ARG A 331 -12.97 18.94 15.07
N ARG A 332 -13.50 20.08 14.62
CA ARG A 332 -13.62 21.29 15.44
C ARG A 332 -14.48 21.02 16.67
N VAL A 333 -15.67 20.44 16.47
CA VAL A 333 -16.61 20.08 17.55
C VAL A 333 -16.00 19.07 18.51
N GLU A 334 -15.39 17.99 18.01
CA GLU A 334 -14.71 17.00 18.86
C GLU A 334 -13.64 17.64 19.74
N LYS A 335 -12.83 18.52 19.17
CA LYS A 335 -11.77 19.23 19.90
C LYS A 335 -12.35 20.16 20.98
N GLU A 336 -13.42 20.89 20.68
CA GLU A 336 -14.11 21.78 21.63
C GLU A 336 -14.73 21.02 22.79
N GLU A 337 -15.23 19.80 22.53
CA GLU A 337 -15.80 18.91 23.54
C GLU A 337 -14.74 18.06 24.27
N GLY A 338 -13.46 18.18 23.92
CA GLY A 338 -12.38 17.35 24.47
C GLY A 338 -12.52 15.87 24.13
N ARG A 339 -13.25 15.53 23.07
CA ARG A 339 -13.44 14.15 22.59
C ARG A 339 -12.42 13.82 21.49
N GLU A 340 -12.01 12.57 21.45
CA GLU A 340 -11.25 12.02 20.33
C GLU A 340 -12.10 11.02 19.54
N TRP A 341 -11.95 11.01 18.22
CA TRP A 341 -12.52 9.99 17.35
C TRP A 341 -12.18 8.57 17.80
N GLN A 342 -13.21 7.75 17.96
CA GLN A 342 -13.05 6.35 18.33
C GLN A 342 -12.94 5.50 17.06
N ARG A 343 -11.76 4.90 16.86
CA ARG A 343 -11.48 4.03 15.71
C ARG A 343 -12.27 2.74 15.84
N ARG A 344 -12.82 2.24 14.73
CA ARG A 344 -13.76 1.11 14.72
C ARG A 344 -13.06 -0.24 14.81
N TYR A 345 -11.87 -0.40 14.24
CA TYR A 345 -11.21 -1.71 14.13
C TYR A 345 -9.79 -1.73 14.71
N PHE A 346 -9.22 -0.57 14.99
CA PHE A 346 -7.83 -0.45 15.46
C PHE A 346 -7.74 0.35 16.76
N THR A 347 -6.67 0.06 17.51
CA THR A 347 -6.34 0.73 18.77
C THR A 347 -4.87 1.15 18.76
N ARG A 348 -4.58 2.34 19.32
CA ARG A 348 -3.20 2.75 19.58
C ARG A 348 -2.63 1.88 20.70
N THR A 349 -1.41 1.41 20.53
CA THR A 349 -0.74 0.56 21.53
C THR A 349 0.69 1.01 21.77
N ASP A 350 1.15 0.86 23.01
CA ASP A 350 2.57 0.94 23.39
C ASP A 350 3.20 -0.45 23.53
N ASP A 351 2.39 -1.51 23.37
CA ASP A 351 2.79 -2.92 23.44
C ASP A 351 2.81 -3.54 22.04
N PHE A 352 4.01 -3.82 21.54
CA PHE A 352 4.27 -4.38 20.20
C PHE A 352 5.52 -5.30 20.18
N PRO A 353 5.53 -6.39 20.97
CA PRO A 353 6.74 -7.18 21.24
C PRO A 353 7.29 -7.90 20.00
N VAL A 354 6.42 -8.28 19.06
CA VAL A 354 6.83 -8.87 17.78
C VAL A 354 7.68 -7.88 16.99
N PHE A 355 7.24 -6.61 16.90
CA PHE A 355 8.01 -5.56 16.27
C PHE A 355 9.34 -5.35 17.00
N GLU A 356 9.35 -5.19 18.32
CA GLU A 356 10.58 -4.93 19.09
C GLU A 356 11.63 -6.04 18.89
N LYS A 357 11.19 -7.31 18.97
CA LYS A 357 12.05 -8.49 18.80
C LYS A 357 12.65 -8.54 17.40
N LEU A 358 11.84 -8.30 16.37
CA LEU A 358 12.24 -8.49 14.97
C LEU A 358 12.93 -7.26 14.38
N ALA A 359 12.48 -6.06 14.73
CA ALA A 359 13.02 -4.79 14.24
C ALA A 359 14.47 -4.55 14.72
N ALA A 360 14.83 -5.02 15.92
CA ALA A 360 16.20 -4.95 16.43
C ALA A 360 17.23 -5.55 15.46
N ARG A 361 16.83 -6.57 14.70
CA ARG A 361 17.71 -7.25 13.74
C ARG A 361 18.05 -6.42 12.52
N ILE A 362 17.09 -5.63 12.06
CA ILE A 362 17.18 -4.79 10.86
C ILE A 362 17.39 -3.30 11.21
N GLN A 363 17.48 -2.99 12.51
CA GLN A 363 17.63 -1.63 13.05
C GLN A 363 16.50 -0.69 12.59
N GLU A 364 15.28 -1.23 12.44
CA GLU A 364 14.13 -0.45 11.99
C GLU A 364 13.51 0.31 13.18
N PRO A 365 13.40 1.65 13.11
CA PRO A 365 12.73 2.43 14.15
C PRO A 365 11.20 2.38 14.00
N VAL A 366 10.47 2.42 15.11
CA VAL A 366 9.00 2.41 15.11
C VAL A 366 8.35 3.71 14.57
N GLU A 367 9.07 4.85 14.66
CA GLU A 367 8.63 6.18 14.18
C GLU A 367 7.19 6.60 14.58
N ALA A 368 6.71 6.18 15.77
CA ALA A 368 5.32 6.33 16.20
C ALA A 368 4.76 7.77 16.15
N GLU A 369 5.57 8.79 16.42
CA GLU A 369 5.17 10.20 16.31
C GLU A 369 4.74 10.59 14.89
N LYS A 370 5.32 9.95 13.87
CA LYS A 370 5.02 10.19 12.45
C LYS A 370 3.78 9.44 11.98
N THR A 371 3.23 8.55 12.81
CA THR A 371 2.04 7.75 12.51
C THR A 371 0.93 7.92 13.55
N ASN A 372 1.05 8.94 14.41
CA ASN A 372 0.07 9.19 15.47
C ASN A 372 -0.14 7.96 16.37
N GLY A 373 0.97 7.32 16.75
CA GLY A 373 1.01 6.06 17.51
C GLY A 373 1.33 4.83 16.65
N VAL A 374 1.47 3.70 17.33
CA VAL A 374 1.50 2.37 16.71
C VAL A 374 0.08 1.82 16.72
N TRP A 375 -0.36 1.28 15.59
CA TRP A 375 -1.74 0.81 15.42
C TRP A 375 -1.79 -0.71 15.35
N LYS A 376 -2.66 -1.30 16.18
CA LYS A 376 -2.91 -2.74 16.23
C LYS A 376 -4.38 -3.01 15.93
N PHE A 377 -4.64 -4.07 15.16
CA PHE A 377 -5.99 -4.58 14.96
C PHE A 377 -6.58 -5.04 16.31
N ASP A 378 -7.82 -4.64 16.58
CA ASP A 378 -8.51 -4.88 17.84
C ASP A 378 -9.70 -5.82 17.61
N PRO A 379 -9.55 -7.12 17.92
CA PRO A 379 -10.60 -8.12 17.69
C PRO A 379 -11.90 -7.83 18.46
N GLU A 380 -11.81 -7.25 19.66
CA GLU A 380 -13.01 -6.93 20.47
C GLU A 380 -13.81 -5.80 19.85
N LYS A 381 -13.13 -4.78 19.31
CA LYS A 381 -13.79 -3.74 18.53
C LYS A 381 -14.34 -4.31 17.23
N ALA A 382 -13.54 -5.07 16.49
CA ALA A 382 -13.95 -5.65 15.22
C ALA A 382 -15.21 -6.51 15.35
N ALA A 383 -15.31 -7.35 16.39
CA ALA A 383 -16.49 -8.18 16.66
C ALA A 383 -17.78 -7.38 16.80
N LYS A 384 -17.73 -6.14 17.33
CA LYS A 384 -18.91 -5.25 17.48
C LYS A 384 -19.43 -4.70 16.15
N TYR A 385 -18.58 -4.62 15.13
CA TYR A 385 -18.91 -4.02 13.83
C TYR A 385 -19.10 -5.06 12.74
N LEU A 386 -18.32 -6.14 12.73
CA LEU A 386 -18.46 -7.24 11.77
C LEU A 386 -19.77 -8.03 11.98
N SER A 387 -20.18 -8.25 13.23
CA SER A 387 -21.45 -8.92 13.54
C SER A 387 -22.70 -8.16 13.07
N LYS A 388 -22.63 -6.82 12.98
CA LYS A 388 -23.75 -6.00 12.50
C LYS A 388 -23.91 -6.06 10.98
N ALA A 389 -22.81 -6.22 10.24
CA ALA A 389 -22.82 -6.31 8.78
C ALA A 389 -23.55 -7.56 8.26
N THR A 390 -23.56 -8.66 9.03
CA THR A 390 -24.25 -9.91 8.66
C THR A 390 -25.76 -9.90 8.97
N THR A 391 -26.27 -8.88 9.68
CA THR A 391 -27.67 -8.83 10.16
C THR A 391 -28.60 -7.91 9.36
N ALA A 392 -28.15 -7.36 8.22
CA ALA A 392 -29.06 -6.68 7.31
C ALA A 392 -29.96 -7.73 6.61
N PRO A 393 -31.29 -7.67 6.78
CA PRO A 393 -32.17 -8.65 6.18
C PRO A 393 -32.12 -8.50 4.66
N SER A 394 -31.97 -9.61 3.96
CA SER A 394 -32.28 -9.71 2.54
C SER A 394 -33.76 -9.38 2.35
N SER A 395 -34.05 -8.13 1.99
CA SER A 395 -35.38 -7.67 1.60
C SER A 395 -35.58 -7.78 0.10
#